data_AF-A9WLH8-F1
#
_entry.id   AF-A9WLH8-F1
#
_cell.length_a   1.000
_cell.length_b   1.000
_cell.length_c   1.000
_cell.angle_alpha   90.00
_cell.angle_beta   90.00
_cell.angle_gamma   90.00
#
_symmetry.space_group_name_H-M   'P 1'
#
loop_
_entity.id
_entity.type
_entity.pdbx_description
1 polymer ?
#
loop_
_entity_poly.entity_id
_entity_poly.type
_entity_poly.pdbx_seq_one_letter_code
_entity_poly.pdbx_strand_id
1 'polypeptide(L)' 'MLDVAEHPSEGPIRMIGVPMQFSATPASIRRHVPLPGADTEEVLTELAAEKALLQTEELAGALA' A
#
# COMPACT_ATOMS: atom_id res chain seq x y z
N MET A 1 19.70 14.44 -4.75
CA MET A 1 19.20 15.57 -3.92
C MET A 1 18.59 15.00 -2.66
N LEU A 2 18.71 15.71 -1.54
CA LEU A 2 18.00 15.37 -0.31
C LEU A 2 16.74 16.24 -0.26
N ASP A 3 15.58 15.59 -0.16
CA ASP A 3 14.29 16.26 -0.04
C ASP A 3 13.85 16.22 1.43
N VAL A 4 13.08 17.23 1.85
CA VAL A 4 12.51 17.31 3.21
C VAL A 4 11.09 16.76 3.17
N ALA A 5 10.79 15.82 4.07
CA ALA A 5 9.48 15.21 4.20
C ALA A 5 9.01 15.24 5.67
N GLU A 6 7.71 15.42 5.88
CA GLU A 6 7.10 15.56 7.22
C GLU A 6 6.69 14.20 7.79
N HIS A 7 7.53 13.64 8.66
CA HIS A 7 7.22 12.38 9.31
C HIS A 7 6.14 12.56 10.38
N PRO A 8 5.08 11.72 10.41
CA PRO A 8 3.99 11.85 11.37
C PRO A 8 4.42 11.84 12.84
N SER A 9 5.48 11.10 13.20
CA SER A 9 6.01 11.02 14.57
C SER A 9 7.28 11.83 14.82
N GLU A 10 8.16 11.98 13.82
CA GLU A 10 9.50 12.52 14.00
C GLU A 10 9.63 13.97 13.49
N GLY A 11 8.59 14.49 12.84
CA GLY A 11 8.61 15.81 12.20
C GLY A 11 9.48 15.84 10.93
N PRO A 12 10.12 16.98 10.59
CA PRO A 12 10.81 17.15 9.32
C PRO A 12 12.09 16.30 9.25
N ILE A 13 12.15 15.40 8.27
CA ILE A 13 13.31 14.54 8.01
C ILE A 13 13.88 14.79 6.62
N ARG A 14 15.20 14.58 6.44
CA ARG A 14 15.85 14.59 5.12
C ARG A 14 15.92 13.17 4.58
N MET A 15 15.39 12.96 3.38
CA MET A 15 15.43 11.67 2.70
C MET A 15 16.01 11.79 1.30
N ILE A 16 16.61 10.70 0.82
CA ILE A 16 17.06 10.62 -0.57
C ILE A 16 15.82 10.49 -1.45
N GLY A 17 15.62 11.46 -2.35
CA GLY A 17 14.55 11.43 -3.36
C GLY A 17 14.83 10.40 -4.46
N VAL A 18 13.98 10.35 -5.49
CA VAL A 18 14.20 9.44 -6.62
C VAL A 18 15.41 9.90 -7.44
N PRO A 19 16.45 9.06 -7.64
CA PRO A 19 17.68 9.48 -8.32
C PRO A 19 17.54 9.59 -9.84
N MET A 20 16.45 9.10 -10.42
CA MET A 20 16.20 9.09 -11.86
C MET A 20 14.84 9.74 -12.19
N GLN A 21 14.75 10.34 -13.37
CA GLN A 21 13.54 10.94 -13.90
C GLN A 21 13.01 10.11 -15.06
N PHE A 22 11.72 9.77 -15.02
CA PHE A 22 11.02 9.07 -16.10
C PHE A 22 10.06 10.04 -16.78
N SER A 23 10.10 10.11 -18.11
CA SER A 23 9.32 11.08 -18.88
C SER A 23 7.82 10.75 -18.95
N ALA A 24 7.47 9.47 -19.11
CA ALA A 24 6.07 9.03 -19.22
C ALA A 24 5.41 8.78 -17.85
N THR A 25 6.17 8.25 -16.89
CA THR A 25 5.67 7.87 -15.56
C THR A 25 6.59 8.37 -14.46
N PRO A 26 6.54 9.67 -14.13
CA PRO A 26 7.38 10.25 -13.08
C PRO A 26 7.24 9.48 -11.76
N ALA A 27 8.38 9.07 -11.21
CA ALA A 27 8.41 8.39 -9.92
C ALA A 27 8.19 9.39 -8.78
N SER A 28 7.50 8.94 -7.74
CA SER A 28 7.18 9.75 -6.56
C SER A 28 7.22 8.92 -5.28
N ILE A 29 7.64 9.55 -4.19
CA ILE A 29 7.53 8.99 -2.84
C ILE A 29 6.13 9.38 -2.33
N ARG A 30 5.23 8.41 -2.18
CA ARG A 30 3.80 8.66 -1.91
C ARG A 30 3.42 8.64 -0.43
N ARG A 31 4.15 7.88 0.39
CA ARG A 31 3.92 7.77 1.82
C ARG A 31 5.22 7.53 2.56
N HIS A 32 5.24 7.89 3.84
CA HIS A 32 6.29 7.49 4.76
C HIS A 32 6.26 5.98 5.01
N VAL A 33 7.37 5.48 5.56
CA VAL A 33 7.43 4.10 6.03
C VAL A 33 6.35 3.86 7.09
N PRO A 34 5.52 2.82 6.95
CA PRO A 34 4.54 2.48 7.96
C PRO A 34 5.21 1.98 9.25
N LEU A 35 4.50 2.06 10.36
CA LEU A 35 4.88 1.35 11.58
C LEU A 35 4.76 -0.16 11.37
N PRO A 36 5.51 -0.98 12.14
CA PRO A 36 5.34 -2.42 12.12
C PRO A 36 3.88 -2.82 12.38
N GLY A 37 3.27 -3.50 11.40
CA GLY A 37 1.90 -3.98 11.48
C GLY A 37 0.80 -2.97 11.12
N ALA A 38 1.14 -1.75 10.68
CA ALA A 38 0.14 -0.71 10.38
C ALA A 38 -0.85 -1.10 9.26
N ASP A 39 -0.42 -1.90 8.28
CA ASP A 39 -1.26 -2.33 7.16
C ASP A 39 -1.84 -3.76 7.35
N THR A 40 -1.64 -4.39 8.52
CA THR A 40 -2.05 -5.79 8.75
C THR A 40 -3.56 -5.99 8.67
N GLU A 41 -4.34 -5.12 9.33
CA GLU A 41 -5.81 -5.23 9.36
C GLU A 41 -6.42 -5.01 7.97
N GLU A 42 -5.90 -4.05 7.22
CA GLU A 42 -6.31 -3.75 5.84
C GLU A 42 -6.10 -4.99 4.95
N VAL A 43 -4.88 -5.54 4.91
CA VAL A 43 -4.56 -6.71 4.08
C VAL A 43 -5.36 -7.94 4.49
N LEU A 44 -5.55 -8.20 5.79
CA LEU A 44 -6.36 -9.34 6.24
C LEU A 44 -7.83 -9.19 5.85
N THR A 45 -8.35 -7.96 5.86
CA THR A 45 -9.72 -7.66 5.44
C THR A 45 -9.89 -7.86 3.94
N GLU A 46 -8.94 -7.39 3.13
CA GLU A 46 -8.93 -7.61 1.67
C GLU A 46 -8.94 -9.12 1.35
N LEU A 47 -8.06 -9.90 1.98
CA LEU A 47 -8.00 -11.35 1.79
C LEU A 47 -9.29 -12.06 2.23
N ALA A 48 -9.91 -11.62 3.33
CA ALA A 48 -11.18 -12.17 3.78
C ALA A 48 -12.31 -11.88 2.78
N ALA A 49 -12.34 -10.69 2.21
CA ALA A 49 -13.32 -10.31 1.18
C ALA A 49 -13.14 -11.13 -0.10
N GLU A 50 -11.90 -11.32 -0.57
CA GLU A 50 -11.60 -12.18 -1.72
C GLU A 50 -12.05 -13.63 -1.48
N LYS A 51 -11.76 -14.17 -0.29
CA LYS A 51 -12.19 -15.52 0.07
C LYS A 51 -13.71 -15.65 0.09
N ALA A 52 -14.42 -14.66 0.63
CA ALA A 52 -15.88 -14.68 0.66
C ALA A 52 -16.46 -14.71 -0.78
N LEU A 53 -15.87 -13.93 -1.71
CA LEU A 53 -16.29 -13.94 -3.11
C LEU A 53 -16.12 -15.33 -3.74
N LEU A 54 -14.96 -15.96 -3.58
CA LEU A 54 -14.71 -17.31 -4.09
C LEU A 54 -15.69 -18.34 -3.53
N GLN A 55 -16.01 -18.27 -2.24
CA GLN A 55 -16.99 -19.16 -1.61
C GLN A 55 -18.40 -18.96 -2.17
N THR A 56 -18.79 -17.73 -2.49
CA THR A 56 -20.09 -17.48 -3.12
C THR A 56 -20.16 -18.04 -4.54
N GLU A 57 -19.07 -17.98 -5.30
CA GLU A 57 -18.99 -18.54 -6.66
C GLU A 57 -19.04 -20.08 -6.63
N GLU A 58 -18.35 -20.71 -5.67
CA GLU A 58 -18.40 -22.17 -5.49
C GLU A 58 -19.80 -22.65 -5.08
N LEU A 59 -20.47 -21.93 -4.16
CA LEU A 59 -21.84 -22.26 -3.77
C LEU A 59 -22.83 -22.11 -4.93
N ALA A 60 -22.65 -21.09 -5.77
CA ALA A 60 -23.47 -20.87 -6.95
C ALA A 60 -23.25 -21.97 -8.01
N GLY A 61 -22.00 -22.43 -8.17
CA GLY A 61 -21.66 -23.55 -9.05
C GLY A 61 -22.20 -24.90 -8.56
N ALA A 62 -22.31 -25.11 -7.24
CA ALA A 62 -22.87 -26.34 -6.66
C ALA A 62 -24.41 -26.43 -6.73
N LEU A 63 -25.09 -25.32 -7.02
CA LEU A 63 -26.55 -25.24 -7.17
C LEU A 63 -27.03 -25.29 -8.64
N ALA A 64 -26.10 -25.36 -9.60
CA ALA A 64 -26.35 -25.50 -11.03
C ALA A 64 -26.19 -26.95 -11.51
#